data_AF-A0ABD6E3U9-F1
#
_entry.id   AF-A0ABD6E3U9-F1
#
_cell.length_a   1.000
_cell.length_b   1.000
_cell.length_c   1.000
_cell.angle_alpha   90.00
_cell.angle_beta   90.00
_cell.angle_gamma   90.00
#
_symmetry.space_group_name_H-M   'P 1'
#
loop_
_entity.id
_entity.type
_entity.pdbx_description
1 polymer ?
#
loop_
_entity_poly.entity_id
_entity_poly.type
_entity_poly.pdbx_seq_one_letter_code
_entity_poly.pdbx_strand_id
1 'polypeptide(L)'
;MATEGFWLFEGLEEEPYGLLPLVNLAGKGGPTSTKQVKRVGSYQWYLDDQTPTIIIPGMPLESFYWPGGKLRQDNGVVIYDVNHLKVRDGSLDTAILAAHHLAQKTKKELNFGEFDFITDAVNLQKLFAFAQEAGDGLFRIDVERVGKTILLSRLA
;
A
#
# COMPACT_ATOMS: atom_id res chain seq x y z
N MET A 1 -17.15 -10.03 -22.69
CA MET A 1 -15.70 -10.15 -22.49
C MET A 1 -15.18 -8.75 -22.26
N ALA A 2 -14.95 -8.38 -21.00
CA ALA A 2 -14.36 -7.08 -20.68
C ALA A 2 -12.89 -7.15 -21.13
N THR A 3 -12.51 -6.32 -22.09
CA THR A 3 -11.13 -6.17 -22.55
C THR A 3 -10.26 -5.73 -21.38
N GLU A 4 -9.30 -6.59 -21.02
CA GLU A 4 -8.30 -6.34 -19.98
C GLU A 4 -7.61 -5.00 -20.24
N GLY A 5 -7.72 -4.06 -19.28
CA GLY A 5 -6.94 -2.82 -19.30
C GLY A 5 -7.72 -1.50 -19.39
N PHE A 6 -9.03 -1.51 -19.63
CA PHE A 6 -9.82 -0.25 -19.70
C PHE A 6 -9.84 0.52 -18.37
N TRP A 7 -9.78 -0.19 -17.25
CA TRP A 7 -9.73 0.39 -15.90
C TRP A 7 -8.49 1.25 -15.64
N LEU A 8 -7.37 1.01 -16.34
CA LEU A 8 -6.14 1.78 -16.13
C LEU A 8 -6.32 3.26 -16.46
N PHE A 9 -7.13 3.56 -17.48
CA PHE A 9 -7.30 4.90 -18.01
C PHE A 9 -8.59 5.59 -17.52
N GLU A 10 -9.37 4.91 -16.68
CA GLU A 10 -10.64 5.44 -16.19
C GLU A 10 -10.43 6.71 -15.34
N GLY A 11 -11.10 7.80 -15.72
CA GLY A 11 -11.00 9.08 -15.00
C GLY A 11 -9.68 9.84 -15.21
N LEU A 12 -8.84 9.43 -16.17
CA LEU A 12 -7.66 10.19 -16.60
C LEU A 12 -7.98 11.05 -17.83
N GLU A 13 -7.22 12.13 -18.01
CA GLU A 13 -7.22 12.87 -19.27
C GLU A 13 -6.68 11.99 -20.40
N GLU A 14 -7.20 12.20 -21.62
CA GLU A 14 -6.80 11.41 -22.79
C GLU A 14 -5.32 11.58 -23.16
N GLU A 15 -4.77 12.79 -22.96
CA GLU A 15 -3.37 13.08 -23.20
C GLU A 15 -2.57 13.04 -21.89
N PRO A 16 -1.54 12.17 -21.78
CA PRO A 16 -0.70 12.13 -20.60
C PRO A 16 0.15 13.40 -20.52
N TYR A 17 0.31 13.94 -19.31
CA TYR A 17 1.19 15.09 -19.05
C TYR A 17 2.64 14.87 -19.56
N GLY A 18 3.11 13.63 -19.51
CA GLY A 18 4.40 13.26 -20.08
C GLY A 18 4.69 11.76 -19.95
N LEU A 19 5.65 11.30 -20.75
CA LEU A 19 6.17 9.93 -20.69
C LEU A 19 7.54 9.95 -20.05
N LEU A 20 7.74 9.12 -19.03
CA LEU A 20 9.03 8.94 -18.37
C LEU A 20 9.69 7.68 -18.93
N PRO A 21 10.75 7.82 -19.76
CA PRO A 21 11.41 6.64 -20.32
C PRO A 21 12.24 5.92 -19.25
N LEU A 22 12.16 4.59 -19.22
CA LEU A 22 12.89 3.73 -18.28
C LEU A 22 14.41 3.96 -18.31
N VAL A 23 14.98 4.37 -19.47
CA VAL A 23 16.42 4.63 -19.63
C VAL A 23 16.98 5.72 -18.69
N ASN A 24 16.12 6.55 -18.08
CA ASN A 24 16.54 7.54 -17.09
C ASN A 24 16.81 6.93 -15.69
N LEU A 25 16.51 5.65 -15.46
CA LEU A 25 16.78 4.94 -14.20
C LEU A 25 18.16 4.26 -14.17
N ALA A 26 18.98 4.38 -15.23
CA ALA A 26 20.44 4.16 -15.15
C ALA A 26 21.15 5.25 -14.30
N GLY A 27 20.42 5.82 -13.35
CA GLY A 27 20.84 6.86 -12.44
C GLY A 27 21.98 6.39 -11.56
N LYS A 28 23.00 7.24 -11.49
CA LYS A 28 24.20 7.13 -10.67
C LYS A 28 23.84 6.88 -9.20
N GLY A 29 23.76 5.63 -8.79
CA GLY A 29 23.54 5.27 -7.40
C GLY A 29 23.93 3.82 -7.17
N GLY A 30 24.93 3.60 -6.32
CA GLY A 30 25.27 2.25 -5.87
C GLY A 30 24.12 1.62 -5.07
N PRO A 31 24.25 0.33 -4.70
CA PRO A 31 23.24 -0.37 -3.91
C PRO A 31 22.85 0.43 -2.67
N THR A 32 21.59 0.82 -2.57
CA THR A 32 21.03 1.50 -1.40
C THR A 32 20.20 0.51 -0.62
N SER A 33 20.32 0.55 0.71
CA SER A 33 19.55 -0.29 1.64
C SER A 33 18.79 0.59 2.61
N THR A 34 17.58 0.18 2.96
CA THR A 34 16.79 0.79 4.03
C THR A 34 17.44 0.49 5.38
N LYS A 35 18.09 1.49 5.99
CA LYS A 35 18.87 1.29 7.21
C LYS A 35 18.04 1.37 8.50
N GLN A 36 16.89 2.05 8.47
CA GLN A 36 16.11 2.33 9.68
C GLN A 36 14.61 2.25 9.37
N VAL A 37 13.92 1.33 10.04
CA VAL A 37 12.46 1.23 10.00
C VAL A 37 11.94 1.47 11.41
N LYS A 38 10.99 2.39 11.56
CA LYS A 38 10.33 2.68 12.82
C LYS A 38 8.86 2.29 12.70
N ARG A 39 8.41 1.35 13.53
CA ARG A 39 6.99 1.04 13.64
C ARG A 39 6.26 2.20 14.32
N VAL A 40 5.34 2.83 13.58
CA VAL A 40 4.50 3.92 14.09
C VAL A 40 3.15 3.43 14.63
N GLY A 41 2.64 2.32 14.09
CA GLY A 41 1.38 1.77 14.54
C GLY A 41 1.08 0.40 13.94
N SER A 42 -0.10 -0.11 14.26
CA SER A 42 -0.67 -1.31 13.65
C SER A 42 -2.17 -1.33 13.84
N TYR A 43 -2.88 -1.92 12.89
CA TYR A 43 -4.33 -2.14 12.97
C TYR A 43 -4.66 -3.52 12.40
N GLN A 44 -5.88 -3.96 12.66
CA GLN A 44 -6.45 -5.17 12.08
C GLN A 44 -7.92 -4.94 11.77
N TRP A 45 -8.39 -5.46 10.64
CA TRP A 45 -9.80 -5.43 10.29
C TRP A 45 -10.59 -6.46 11.11
N TYR A 46 -11.74 -6.03 11.64
CA TYR A 46 -12.75 -6.94 12.15
C TYR A 46 -13.68 -7.34 11.00
N LEU A 47 -13.50 -8.56 10.47
CA LEU A 47 -14.12 -8.99 9.21
C LEU A 47 -15.62 -9.30 9.33
N ASP A 48 -16.07 -9.71 10.52
CA ASP A 48 -17.44 -10.19 10.77
C ASP A 48 -18.48 -9.06 10.84
N ASP A 49 -18.05 -7.81 10.91
CA ASP A 49 -18.93 -6.66 11.05
C ASP A 49 -19.33 -6.07 9.68
N GLN A 50 -20.60 -5.66 9.60
CA GLN A 50 -21.16 -4.92 8.47
C GLN A 50 -20.61 -3.50 8.44
N THR A 51 -20.34 -2.92 9.61
CA THR A 51 -19.68 -1.63 9.70
C THR A 51 -18.17 -1.84 9.53
N PRO A 52 -17.48 -1.04 8.70
CA PRO A 52 -16.02 -1.06 8.60
C PRO A 52 -15.36 -0.72 9.95
N THR A 53 -15.00 -1.75 10.70
CA THR A 53 -14.39 -1.61 12.03
C THR A 53 -12.94 -2.10 12.02
N ILE A 54 -12.01 -1.25 12.48
CA ILE A 54 -10.61 -1.61 12.73
C ILE A 54 -10.31 -1.65 14.23
N ILE A 55 -9.41 -2.56 14.62
CA ILE A 55 -8.91 -2.70 15.99
C ILE A 55 -7.49 -2.11 16.05
N ILE A 56 -7.23 -1.24 17.04
CA ILE A 56 -5.95 -0.55 17.24
C ILE A 56 -5.48 -0.71 18.71
N PRO A 57 -4.26 -1.22 18.98
CA PRO A 57 -3.36 -1.83 18.01
C PRO A 57 -3.92 -3.18 17.50
N GLY A 58 -3.65 -3.51 16.24
CA GLY A 58 -3.98 -4.85 15.71
C GLY A 58 -3.22 -5.97 16.44
N MET A 59 -3.77 -7.20 16.43
CA MET A 59 -3.08 -8.36 17.01
C MET A 59 -1.87 -8.74 16.13
N PRO A 60 -0.67 -8.90 16.72
CA PRO A 60 0.48 -9.38 15.96
C PRO A 60 0.24 -10.83 15.50
N LEU A 61 0.76 -11.18 14.32
CA LEU A 61 0.78 -12.55 13.84
C LEU A 61 1.61 -13.41 14.81
N GLU A 62 0.98 -14.43 15.40
CA GLU A 62 1.68 -15.46 16.15
C GLU A 62 2.04 -16.60 15.20
N SER A 63 3.33 -16.83 15.01
CA SER A 63 3.82 -18.04 14.31
C SER A 63 4.26 -19.06 15.35
N PHE A 64 3.69 -20.25 15.30
CA PHE A 64 4.16 -21.39 16.07
C PHE A 64 5.00 -22.32 15.19
N TYR A 65 5.96 -23.00 15.81
CA TYR A 65 6.75 -24.01 15.11
C TYR A 65 5.84 -25.16 14.65
N TRP A 66 5.91 -25.49 13.37
CA TRP A 66 5.21 -26.63 12.79
C TRP A 66 6.25 -27.66 12.30
N PRO A 67 6.20 -28.93 12.76
CA PRO A 67 7.19 -29.95 12.40
C PRO A 67 7.11 -30.42 10.93
N GLY A 68 6.26 -29.79 10.11
CA GLY A 68 6.13 -30.05 8.68
C GLY A 68 5.05 -31.09 8.34
N GLY A 69 4.72 -31.14 7.05
CA GLY A 69 3.67 -32.00 6.48
C GLY A 69 3.17 -31.44 5.14
N LYS A 70 2.20 -32.10 4.51
CA LYS A 70 1.50 -31.55 3.35
C LYS A 70 0.25 -30.82 3.85
N LEU A 71 0.25 -29.49 3.77
CA LEU A 71 -0.97 -28.72 3.98
C LEU A 71 -1.95 -29.01 2.85
N ARG A 72 -3.24 -29.04 3.19
CA ARG A 72 -4.27 -28.99 2.15
C ARG A 72 -4.19 -27.63 1.49
N GLN A 73 -4.35 -27.59 0.17
CA GLN A 73 -4.44 -26.33 -0.53
C GLN A 73 -5.64 -25.55 0.03
N ASP A 74 -5.41 -24.27 0.30
CA ASP A 74 -6.47 -23.39 0.77
C ASP A 74 -7.60 -23.35 -0.26
N ASN A 75 -8.84 -23.43 0.23
CA ASN A 75 -10.05 -23.33 -0.60
C ASN A 75 -10.79 -22.04 -0.20
N GLY A 76 -11.25 -21.26 -1.18
CA GLY A 76 -12.08 -20.08 -0.94
C GLY A 76 -11.64 -18.85 -1.74
N VAL A 77 -12.18 -17.70 -1.34
CA VAL A 77 -11.85 -16.40 -1.92
C VAL A 77 -10.70 -15.78 -1.16
N VAL A 78 -9.62 -15.44 -1.86
CA VAL A 78 -8.48 -14.72 -1.28
C VAL A 78 -8.74 -13.23 -1.40
N ILE A 79 -8.93 -12.56 -0.26
CA ILE A 79 -9.03 -11.10 -0.20
C ILE A 79 -7.62 -10.57 0.03
N TYR A 80 -7.00 -10.04 -1.03
CA TYR A 80 -5.65 -9.48 -0.97
C TYR A 80 -5.62 -8.02 -0.50
N ASP A 81 -6.76 -7.32 -0.57
CA ASP A 81 -6.87 -5.91 -0.23
C ASP A 81 -8.16 -5.61 0.55
N VAL A 82 -8.10 -5.83 1.85
CA VAL A 82 -9.23 -5.57 2.75
C VAL A 82 -9.47 -4.06 2.90
N ASN A 83 -8.44 -3.23 2.75
CA ASN A 83 -8.57 -1.78 2.90
C ASN A 83 -9.48 -1.21 1.81
N HIS A 84 -9.21 -1.49 0.54
CA HIS A 84 -10.10 -1.04 -0.55
C HIS A 84 -11.46 -1.73 -0.51
N LEU A 85 -11.52 -3.00 -0.05
CA LEU A 85 -12.80 -3.70 0.08
C LEU A 85 -13.74 -3.03 1.09
N LYS A 86 -13.21 -2.56 2.22
CA LYS A 86 -13.99 -1.96 3.31
C LYS A 86 -14.11 -0.44 3.19
N VAL A 87 -13.11 0.23 2.61
CA VAL A 87 -13.04 1.68 2.40
C VAL A 87 -12.55 1.95 0.98
N ARG A 88 -13.51 2.01 0.05
CA ARG A 88 -13.23 2.11 -1.38
C ARG A 88 -12.40 3.33 -1.73
N ASP A 89 -12.79 4.50 -1.24
CA ASP A 89 -12.19 5.79 -1.61
C ASP A 89 -11.04 6.22 -0.68
N GLY A 90 -10.61 5.35 0.26
CA GLY A 90 -9.77 5.75 1.40
C GLY A 90 -8.88 4.62 1.91
N SER A 91 -8.15 3.96 1.00
CA SER A 91 -7.36 2.77 1.35
C SER A 91 -6.16 3.01 2.26
N LEU A 92 -5.69 4.25 2.33
CA LEU A 92 -4.63 4.68 3.24
C LEU A 92 -5.20 5.15 4.60
N ASP A 93 -6.51 5.42 4.70
CA ASP A 93 -7.13 6.01 5.87
C ASP A 93 -6.91 5.17 7.12
N THR A 94 -7.05 3.86 7.00
CA THR A 94 -6.85 2.95 8.13
C THR A 94 -5.43 3.02 8.69
N ALA A 95 -4.44 3.08 7.81
CA ALA A 95 -3.04 3.20 8.21
C ALA A 95 -2.76 4.56 8.87
N ILE A 96 -3.28 5.64 8.29
CA ILE A 96 -3.12 7.01 8.81
C ILE A 96 -3.81 7.15 10.18
N LEU A 97 -5.06 6.70 10.30
CA LEU A 97 -5.83 6.73 11.54
C LEU A 97 -5.18 5.89 12.64
N ALA A 98 -4.70 4.68 12.30
CA ALA A 98 -4.01 3.83 13.26
C ALA A 98 -2.70 4.45 13.75
N ALA A 99 -1.90 5.02 12.85
CA ALA A 99 -0.67 5.70 13.20
C ALA A 99 -0.94 6.95 14.07
N HIS A 100 -1.94 7.76 13.70
CA HIS A 100 -2.35 8.93 14.46
C HIS A 100 -2.82 8.57 15.88
N HIS A 101 -3.69 7.58 16.01
CA HIS A 101 -4.24 7.15 17.31
C HIS A 101 -3.14 6.62 18.26
N LEU A 102 -2.20 5.83 17.76
CA LEU A 102 -1.09 5.30 18.56
C LEU A 102 -0.03 6.36 18.90
N ALA A 103 0.21 7.32 17.99
CA ALA A 103 1.07 8.47 18.24
C ALA A 103 0.55 9.33 19.39
N GLN A 104 -0.76 9.64 19.41
CA GLN A 104 -1.41 10.36 20.51
C GLN A 104 -1.26 9.62 21.85
N LYS A 105 -1.50 8.30 21.87
CA LYS A 105 -1.35 7.47 23.08
C LYS A 105 0.08 7.50 23.64
N THR A 106 1.08 7.56 22.77
CA THR A 106 2.50 7.56 23.16
C THR A 106 3.08 8.94 23.44
N LYS A 107 2.26 10.01 23.39
CA LYS A 107 2.67 11.43 23.52
C LYS A 107 3.82 11.82 22.58
N LYS A 108 3.98 11.10 21.47
CA LYS A 108 4.91 11.43 20.41
C LYS A 108 4.06 11.85 19.23
N GLU A 109 3.85 13.15 19.07
CA GLU A 109 3.10 13.65 17.92
C GLU A 109 3.76 13.18 16.63
N LEU A 110 2.96 12.53 15.78
CA LEU A 110 3.36 12.12 14.45
C LEU A 110 2.94 13.21 13.49
N ASN A 111 3.92 13.96 12.98
CA ASN A 111 3.68 14.97 11.97
C ASN A 111 3.75 14.33 10.58
N PHE A 112 2.60 14.11 9.94
CA PHE A 112 2.55 13.52 8.60
C PHE A 112 3.23 14.40 7.54
N GLY A 113 3.31 15.72 7.76
CA GLY A 113 3.95 16.68 6.86
C GLY A 113 5.48 16.58 6.79
N GLU A 114 6.10 15.77 7.66
CA GLU A 114 7.54 15.50 7.63
C GLU A 114 7.92 14.37 6.67
N PHE A 115 6.93 13.61 6.17
CA PHE A 115 7.17 12.55 5.21
C PHE A 115 7.00 13.07 3.78
N ASP A 116 7.94 12.72 2.90
CA ASP A 116 7.83 13.03 1.48
C ASP A 116 6.71 12.21 0.82
N PHE A 117 6.58 10.94 1.22
CA PHE A 117 5.62 10.00 0.65
C PHE A 117 4.88 9.22 1.74
N ILE A 118 3.58 9.02 1.55
CA ILE A 118 2.77 8.06 2.30
C ILE A 118 2.12 7.11 1.29
N THR A 119 2.35 5.82 1.47
CA THR A 119 1.93 4.78 0.53
C THR A 119 1.80 3.44 1.23
N ASP A 120 1.16 2.49 0.57
CA ASP A 120 1.17 1.09 0.97
C ASP A 120 2.32 0.29 0.32
N ALA A 121 2.53 -0.93 0.82
CA ALA A 121 3.61 -1.82 0.39
C ALA A 121 3.46 -2.35 -1.05
N VAL A 122 2.24 -2.47 -1.58
CA VAL A 122 2.03 -2.97 -2.96
C VAL A 122 2.39 -1.89 -3.97
N ASN A 123 2.07 -0.62 -3.70
CA ASN A 123 2.53 0.48 -4.54
C ASN A 123 4.07 0.56 -4.56
N LEU A 124 4.73 0.32 -3.44
CA LEU A 124 6.19 0.18 -3.40
C LEU A 124 6.69 -1.02 -4.21
N GLN A 125 6.01 -2.17 -4.14
CA GLN A 125 6.36 -3.35 -4.94
C GLN A 125 6.20 -3.09 -6.44
N LYS A 126 5.12 -2.42 -6.86
CA LYS A 126 4.91 -2.00 -8.26
C LYS A 126 6.06 -1.11 -8.73
N LEU A 127 6.41 -0.08 -7.96
CA LEU A 127 7.52 0.83 -8.29
C LEU A 127 8.86 0.09 -8.36
N PHE A 128 9.10 -0.85 -7.45
CA PHE A 128 10.32 -1.64 -7.43
C PHE A 128 10.41 -2.60 -8.61
N ALA A 129 9.33 -3.33 -8.92
CA ALA A 129 9.24 -4.22 -10.07
C ALA A 129 9.38 -3.44 -11.39
N PHE A 130 8.76 -2.26 -11.48
CA PHE A 130 8.91 -1.35 -12.61
C PHE A 130 10.36 -0.92 -12.80
N ALA A 131 11.04 -0.50 -11.71
CA ALA A 131 12.43 -0.07 -11.77
C ALA A 131 13.42 -1.20 -12.08
N GLN A 132 13.07 -2.45 -11.77
CA GLN A 132 13.87 -3.64 -12.09
C GLN A 132 13.54 -4.26 -13.44
N GLU A 133 12.56 -3.72 -14.17
CA GLU A 133 12.02 -4.34 -15.40
C GLU A 133 11.56 -5.80 -15.15
N ALA A 134 11.12 -6.10 -13.93
CA ALA A 134 10.79 -7.45 -13.47
C ALA A 134 9.28 -7.70 -13.33
N GLY A 135 8.44 -6.73 -13.73
CA GLY A 135 6.99 -6.82 -13.65
C GLY A 135 6.35 -7.20 -14.98
N ASP A 136 5.55 -8.26 -14.97
CA ASP A 136 4.66 -8.61 -16.09
C ASP A 136 3.30 -7.96 -15.86
N GLY A 137 3.09 -6.75 -16.40
CA GLY A 137 1.76 -6.13 -16.43
C GLY A 137 1.73 -4.60 -16.33
N LEU A 138 0.58 -4.05 -16.69
CA LEU A 138 0.27 -2.64 -16.50
C LEU A 138 -0.19 -2.40 -15.06
N PHE A 139 0.24 -1.28 -14.46
CA PHE A 139 -0.22 -0.87 -13.15
C PHE A 139 -0.53 0.62 -13.12
N ARG A 140 -1.40 1.00 -12.18
CA ARG A 140 -1.72 2.39 -11.85
C ARG A 140 -1.47 2.65 -10.37
N ILE A 141 -1.01 3.87 -10.10
CA ILE A 141 -0.86 4.48 -8.77
C ILE A 141 -1.42 5.89 -8.92
N ASP A 142 -2.44 6.21 -8.13
CA ASP A 142 -2.97 7.57 -8.08
C ASP A 142 -2.14 8.40 -7.10
N VAL A 143 -1.83 9.63 -7.51
CA VAL A 143 -0.88 10.50 -6.82
C VAL A 143 -1.56 11.80 -6.44
N GLU A 144 -1.63 12.06 -5.14
CA GLU A 144 -2.20 13.30 -4.61
C GLU A 144 -1.18 14.02 -3.74
N ARG A 145 -1.14 15.35 -3.83
CA ARG A 145 -0.23 16.16 -3.01
C ARG A 145 -1.01 16.90 -1.94
N VAL A 146 -0.68 16.62 -0.67
CA VAL A 146 -1.23 17.31 0.51
C VAL A 146 -0.10 18.11 1.16
N GLY A 147 -0.06 19.42 0.89
CA GLY A 147 1.03 20.28 1.36
C GLY A 147 2.38 19.91 0.74
N LYS A 148 3.29 19.34 1.52
CA LYS A 148 4.61 18.83 1.07
C LYS A 148 4.63 17.32 0.85
N THR A 149 3.65 16.62 1.40
CA THR A 149 3.58 15.16 1.36
C THR A 149 2.81 14.69 0.15
N ILE A 150 3.27 13.61 -0.46
CA ILE A 150 2.64 12.96 -1.59
C ILE A 150 1.99 11.65 -1.10
N LEU A 151 0.71 11.50 -1.35
CA LEU A 151 -0.05 10.27 -1.12
C LEU A 151 -0.04 9.45 -2.41
N LEU A 152 0.32 8.17 -2.30
CA LEU A 152 0.28 7.21 -3.39
C LEU A 152 -0.73 6.12 -3.05
N SER A 153 -1.95 6.24 -3.59
CA SER A 153 -3.05 5.29 -3.37
C SER A 153 -3.15 4.30 -4.54
N ARG A 154 -3.85 3.18 -4.32
CA ARG A 154 -4.25 2.30 -5.42
C ARG A 154 -5.58 2.82 -5.98
N LEU A 155 -5.87 2.45 -7.22
CA LEU A 155 -7.17 2.72 -7.81
C LEU A 155 -8.28 1.98 -7.03
N ALA A 156 -9.40 2.67 -6.84
CA ALA A 156 -10.64 2.17 -6.25
C ALA A 156 -11.64 1.59 -7.27
#